data_AF-A0A7S4UZV3-F1
#
_entry.id   AF-A0A7S4UZV3-F1
#
_cell.length_a   1.000
_cell.length_b   1.000
_cell.length_c   1.000
_cell.angle_alpha   90.00
_cell.angle_beta   90.00
_cell.angle_gamma   90.00
#
_symmetry.space_group_name_H-M   'P 1'
#
loop_
_entity.id
_entity.type
_entity.pdbx_description
1 polymer ?
#
loop_
_entity_poly.entity_id
_entity_poly.type
_entity_poly.pdbx_seq_one_letter_code
_entity_poly.pdbx_strand_id
1 'polypeptide(L)'
;PPPCPTLWSCRAMAAAAAPPRSQAPPVLPIHFAIPRSKWEATRALRPRHLSGKRRGFALTVPAFDGGRPRQTFGSEAAYYEHYSGSFFAVTGRKLGWDCLRHYEIILCGAVPFFLGIDRL
;
A
#
# COMPACT_ATOMS: atom_id res chain seq x y z
N PRO A 1 61.68 47.71 -15.67
CA PRO A 1 60.39 46.99 -15.50
C PRO A 1 60.40 46.18 -14.19
N PRO A 2 59.62 46.58 -13.17
CA PRO A 2 59.54 45.84 -11.91
C PRO A 2 58.68 44.57 -12.07
N PRO A 3 58.91 43.54 -11.24
CA PRO A 3 58.22 42.25 -11.36
C PRO A 3 56.74 42.33 -10.98
N CYS A 4 55.96 41.49 -11.65
CA CYS A 4 54.52 41.30 -11.51
C CYS A 4 54.16 40.88 -10.06
N PRO A 5 53.23 41.56 -9.36
CA PRO A 5 52.82 41.14 -8.02
C PRO A 5 51.89 39.92 -8.14
N THR A 6 52.38 38.78 -7.64
CA THR A 6 51.61 37.54 -7.51
C THR A 6 50.43 37.76 -6.57
N LEU A 7 49.25 37.42 -7.11
CA LEU A 7 47.97 37.18 -6.47
C LEU A 7 48.03 36.94 -4.95
N TRP A 8 47.49 37.92 -4.23
CA TRP A 8 46.60 37.78 -3.09
C TRP A 8 46.97 36.71 -2.05
N SER A 9 47.41 37.19 -0.89
CA SER A 9 47.46 36.44 0.35
C SER A 9 46.08 35.88 0.72
N CYS A 10 45.80 34.63 0.34
CA CYS A 10 44.64 33.86 0.82
C CYS A 10 44.86 33.35 2.25
N ARG A 11 45.26 34.23 3.18
CA ARG A 11 45.24 33.90 4.60
C ARG A 11 43.90 34.30 5.20
N ALA A 12 43.19 33.26 5.63
CA ALA A 12 42.14 33.28 6.65
C ALA A 12 40.81 33.97 6.27
N MET A 13 40.08 33.39 5.31
CA MET A 13 38.63 33.32 5.53
C MET A 13 38.41 32.25 6.59
N ALA A 14 38.04 32.69 7.80
CA ALA A 14 37.56 31.82 8.85
C ALA A 14 36.53 30.85 8.26
N ALA A 15 36.76 29.55 8.46
CA ALA A 15 35.80 28.52 8.16
C ALA A 15 34.51 28.85 8.93
N ALA A 16 33.55 29.47 8.27
CA ALA A 16 32.20 29.59 8.78
C ALA A 16 31.72 28.16 9.00
N ALA A 17 31.62 27.76 10.28
CA ALA A 17 31.14 26.45 10.67
C ALA A 17 29.80 26.21 9.95
N ALA A 18 29.72 25.11 9.21
CA ALA A 18 28.49 24.70 8.56
C ALA A 18 27.35 24.70 9.61
N PRO A 19 26.15 25.21 9.28
CA PRO A 19 25.03 25.17 10.21
C PRO A 19 24.81 23.74 10.69
N PRO A 20 24.45 23.52 11.96
CA PRO A 20 24.17 22.19 12.47
C PRO A 20 23.13 21.55 11.55
N ARG A 21 23.45 20.37 11.00
CA ARG A 21 22.50 19.59 10.19
C ARG A 21 21.22 19.48 11.01
N SER A 22 20.11 20.03 10.49
CA SER A 22 18.80 19.83 11.11
C SER A 22 18.60 18.32 11.18
N GLN A 23 18.34 17.82 12.39
CA GLN A 23 18.14 16.39 12.58
C GLN A 23 16.94 15.99 11.72
N ALA A 24 17.17 15.16 10.71
CA ALA A 24 16.09 14.62 9.91
C ALA A 24 15.10 13.90 10.85
N PRO A 25 13.79 14.04 10.64
CA PRO A 25 12.82 13.37 11.50
C PRO A 25 13.10 11.85 11.51
N PRO A 26 12.90 11.17 12.65
CA PRO A 26 13.15 9.74 12.75
C PRO A 26 12.29 8.99 11.71
N VAL A 27 12.96 8.26 10.82
CA VAL A 27 12.29 7.41 9.83
C VAL A 27 11.87 6.12 10.53
N LEU A 28 10.58 5.95 10.73
CA LEU A 28 10.01 4.72 11.27
C LEU A 28 9.82 3.69 10.14
N PRO A 29 9.95 2.38 10.42
CA PRO A 29 9.60 1.34 9.46
C PRO A 29 8.16 1.47 8.99
N ILE A 30 7.93 1.29 7.68
CA ILE A 30 6.58 1.16 7.14
C ILE A 30 6.10 -0.26 7.44
N HIS A 31 5.14 -0.38 8.36
CA HIS A 31 4.52 -1.66 8.68
C HIS A 31 3.47 -2.02 7.64
N PHE A 32 3.66 -3.15 6.93
CA PHE A 32 2.66 -3.75 6.04
C PHE A 32 1.67 -4.62 6.84
N ALA A 33 1.00 -4.01 7.82
CA ALA A 33 0.07 -4.72 8.71
C ALA A 33 -1.29 -4.06 8.73
N ILE A 34 -2.34 -4.86 8.97
CA ILE A 34 -3.68 -4.34 9.23
C ILE A 34 -3.71 -3.76 10.65
N PRO A 35 -4.18 -2.50 10.84
CA PRO A 35 -4.37 -1.94 12.17
C PRO A 35 -5.36 -2.78 13.00
N ARG A 36 -5.07 -2.91 14.30
CA ARG A 36 -5.95 -3.66 15.23
C ARG A 36 -7.40 -3.18 15.20
N SER A 37 -7.62 -1.87 15.08
CA SER A 37 -8.96 -1.29 14.98
C SER A 37 -9.74 -1.79 13.76
N LYS A 38 -9.08 -1.90 12.59
CA LYS A 38 -9.68 -2.48 11.39
C LYS A 38 -9.98 -3.95 11.57
N TRP A 39 -9.07 -4.70 12.21
CA TRP A 39 -9.29 -6.11 12.49
C TRP A 39 -10.54 -6.33 13.34
N GLU A 40 -10.69 -5.55 14.41
CA GLU A 40 -11.84 -5.63 15.31
C GLU A 40 -13.15 -5.26 14.60
N ALA A 41 -13.13 -4.20 13.76
CA ALA A 41 -14.29 -3.77 12.98
C ALA A 41 -14.75 -4.83 11.96
N THR A 42 -13.81 -5.46 11.24
CA THR A 42 -14.14 -6.45 10.19
C THR A 42 -14.45 -7.84 10.77
N ARG A 43 -13.99 -8.16 11.98
CA ARG A 43 -14.21 -9.47 12.61
C ARG A 43 -15.67 -9.86 12.71
N ALA A 44 -16.57 -8.91 12.94
CA ALA A 44 -18.01 -9.15 13.02
C ALA A 44 -18.61 -9.59 11.67
N LEU A 45 -18.02 -9.18 10.55
CA LEU A 45 -18.49 -9.48 9.21
C LEU A 45 -18.06 -10.87 8.72
N ARG A 46 -17.08 -11.49 9.39
CA ARG A 46 -16.49 -12.76 8.95
C ARG A 46 -17.40 -13.93 9.34
N PRO A 47 -17.97 -14.66 8.37
CA PRO A 47 -18.80 -15.82 8.69
C PRO A 47 -17.93 -16.91 9.33
N ARG A 48 -18.38 -17.47 10.47
CA ARG A 48 -17.67 -18.57 11.14
C ARG A 48 -17.78 -19.89 10.37
N HIS A 49 -18.84 -20.04 9.60
CA HIS A 49 -19.12 -21.23 8.80
C HIS A 49 -19.25 -20.87 7.32
N LEU A 50 -18.88 -21.80 6.45
CA LEU A 50 -18.90 -21.59 5.00
C LEU A 50 -20.32 -21.35 4.46
N SER A 51 -21.38 -21.78 5.16
CA SER A 51 -22.77 -21.45 4.81
C SER A 51 -23.07 -19.95 4.79
N GLY A 52 -22.26 -19.13 5.46
CA GLY A 52 -22.37 -17.66 5.43
C GLY A 52 -21.81 -17.03 4.15
N LYS A 53 -21.11 -17.80 3.30
CA LYS A 53 -20.64 -17.34 2.00
C LYS A 53 -21.78 -17.49 0.98
N ARG A 54 -22.11 -16.39 0.31
CA ARG A 54 -23.22 -16.29 -0.65
C ARG A 54 -22.76 -16.22 -2.10
N ARG A 55 -21.48 -15.91 -2.33
CA ARG A 55 -20.92 -15.64 -3.66
C ARG A 55 -19.66 -16.47 -3.89
N GLY A 56 -19.48 -16.97 -5.10
CA GLY A 56 -18.23 -17.62 -5.51
C GLY A 56 -17.07 -16.62 -5.54
N PHE A 57 -17.23 -15.53 -6.29
CA PHE A 57 -16.17 -14.55 -6.54
C PHE A 57 -16.62 -13.11 -6.21
N ALA A 58 -15.75 -12.37 -5.53
CA ALA A 58 -15.83 -10.92 -5.41
C ALA A 58 -15.02 -10.27 -6.55
N LEU A 59 -15.71 -9.48 -7.40
CA LEU A 59 -15.14 -8.81 -8.56
C LEU A 59 -14.94 -7.32 -8.28
N THR A 60 -14.10 -7.00 -7.29
CA THR A 60 -13.72 -5.62 -6.95
C THR A 60 -12.49 -5.13 -7.73
N VAL A 61 -12.13 -5.85 -8.80
CA VAL A 61 -10.98 -5.52 -9.66
C VAL A 61 -11.33 -4.33 -10.55
N PRO A 62 -10.45 -3.32 -10.67
CA PRO A 62 -10.62 -2.31 -11.71
C PRO A 62 -10.24 -2.93 -13.05
N ALA A 63 -11.22 -2.99 -13.95
CA ALA A 63 -11.09 -3.13 -15.40
C ALA A 63 -9.84 -3.91 -15.87
N PHE A 64 -9.96 -5.23 -15.94
CA PHE A 64 -9.16 -5.98 -16.90
C PHE A 64 -10.12 -6.91 -17.63
N ASP A 65 -10.31 -6.60 -18.91
CA ASP A 65 -11.06 -7.31 -19.93
C ASP A 65 -12.60 -7.35 -19.85
N GLY A 66 -13.23 -6.63 -20.79
CA GLY A 66 -14.51 -7.07 -21.37
C GLY A 66 -15.80 -6.40 -20.89
N GLY A 67 -15.76 -5.20 -20.31
CA GLY A 67 -16.97 -4.36 -20.14
C GLY A 67 -17.94 -4.79 -19.02
N ARG A 68 -17.53 -5.65 -18.08
CA ARG A 68 -18.35 -5.96 -16.90
C ARG A 68 -18.39 -4.78 -15.93
N PRO A 69 -19.55 -4.48 -15.30
CA PRO A 69 -19.69 -3.34 -14.42
C PRO A 69 -18.79 -3.48 -13.19
N ARG A 70 -17.99 -2.43 -12.96
CA ARG A 70 -17.18 -2.28 -11.75
C ARG A 70 -18.11 -2.17 -10.55
N GLN A 71 -17.89 -3.03 -9.55
CA GLN A 71 -18.60 -2.89 -8.29
C GLN A 71 -17.93 -1.78 -7.47
N THR A 72 -18.56 -0.61 -7.44
CA THR A 72 -18.18 0.52 -6.58
C THR A 72 -18.94 0.44 -5.26
N PHE A 73 -18.27 0.81 -4.17
CA PHE A 73 -18.86 0.84 -2.84
C PHE A 73 -18.88 2.28 -2.33
N GLY A 74 -20.01 2.71 -1.79
CA GLY A 74 -20.14 4.02 -1.13
C GLY A 74 -19.60 4.05 0.30
N SER A 75 -19.29 2.89 0.88
CA SER A 75 -18.76 2.77 2.25
C SER A 75 -17.75 1.62 2.38
N GLU A 76 -16.83 1.75 3.34
CA GLU A 76 -15.83 0.72 3.65
C GLU A 76 -16.48 -0.55 4.20
N ALA A 77 -17.57 -0.42 4.97
CA ALA A 77 -18.32 -1.56 5.50
C ALA A 77 -18.94 -2.43 4.38
N ALA A 78 -19.58 -1.80 3.38
CA ALA A 78 -20.15 -2.53 2.24
C ALA A 78 -19.07 -3.23 1.40
N TYR A 79 -17.90 -2.61 1.28
CA TYR A 79 -16.73 -3.22 0.65
C TYR A 79 -16.25 -4.48 1.39
N TYR A 80 -16.16 -4.44 2.72
CA TYR A 80 -15.76 -5.61 3.52
C TYR A 80 -16.84 -6.70 3.55
N GLU A 81 -18.12 -6.35 3.65
CA GLU A 81 -19.23 -7.30 3.57
C GLU A 81 -19.26 -8.00 2.20
N HIS A 82 -18.87 -7.30 1.15
CA HIS A 82 -18.77 -7.89 -0.18
C HIS A 82 -17.76 -9.05 -0.20
N TYR A 83 -16.56 -8.84 0.33
CA TYR A 83 -15.56 -9.92 0.46
C TYR A 83 -15.99 -10.97 1.48
N SER A 84 -16.55 -10.57 2.62
CA SER A 84 -16.87 -11.52 3.68
C SER A 84 -17.93 -12.53 3.25
N GLY A 85 -18.88 -12.12 2.39
CA GLY A 85 -19.85 -13.00 1.76
C GLY A 85 -19.34 -13.78 0.54
N SER A 86 -18.06 -13.66 0.14
CA SER A 86 -17.51 -14.31 -1.06
C SER A 86 -16.43 -15.34 -0.71
N PHE A 87 -16.39 -16.48 -1.41
CA PHE A 87 -15.35 -17.50 -1.20
C PHE A 87 -13.98 -17.00 -1.68
N PHE A 88 -13.95 -16.51 -2.90
CA PHE A 88 -12.75 -16.00 -3.56
C PHE A 88 -12.88 -14.51 -3.83
N ALA A 89 -11.79 -13.77 -3.72
CA ALA A 89 -11.72 -12.38 -4.13
C ALA A 89 -10.70 -12.25 -5.24
N VAL A 90 -11.16 -11.81 -6.41
CA VAL A 90 -10.30 -11.69 -7.58
C VAL A 90 -9.33 -10.54 -7.37
N THR A 91 -8.06 -10.82 -7.59
CA THR A 91 -6.98 -9.85 -7.50
C THR A 91 -6.00 -10.10 -8.64
N GLY A 92 -5.22 -9.09 -9.00
CA GLY A 92 -4.29 -9.16 -10.13
C GLY A 92 -3.15 -8.19 -9.93
N ARG A 93 -2.06 -8.41 -10.67
CA ARG A 93 -0.91 -7.50 -10.67
C ARG A 93 -1.36 -6.12 -11.15
N LYS A 94 -1.09 -5.11 -10.34
CA LYS A 94 -1.20 -3.70 -10.76
C LYS A 94 0.21 -3.19 -11.05
N LEU A 95 0.71 -2.27 -10.22
CA LEU A 95 2.12 -1.87 -10.20
C LEU A 95 3.02 -2.90 -9.51
N GLY A 96 2.43 -3.95 -8.94
CA GLY A 96 3.11 -5.04 -8.26
C GLY A 96 2.09 -6.06 -7.74
N TRP A 97 2.61 -7.13 -7.12
CA TRP A 97 1.80 -8.11 -6.40
C TRP A 97 1.62 -7.75 -4.93
N ASP A 98 2.58 -7.06 -4.30
CA ASP A 98 2.40 -6.58 -2.93
C ASP A 98 1.41 -5.41 -2.91
N CYS A 99 0.23 -5.64 -2.32
CA CYS A 99 -0.74 -4.59 -2.09
C CYS A 99 -1.54 -4.83 -0.82
N LEU A 100 -1.87 -3.73 -0.11
CA LEU A 100 -2.70 -3.77 1.10
C LEU A 100 -4.05 -4.48 0.90
N ARG A 101 -4.54 -4.59 -0.35
CA ARG A 101 -5.78 -5.29 -0.69
C ARG A 101 -5.75 -6.78 -0.32
N HIS A 102 -4.59 -7.45 -0.41
CA HIS A 102 -4.52 -8.88 -0.08
C HIS A 102 -4.80 -9.12 1.39
N TYR A 103 -4.28 -8.25 2.26
CA TYR A 103 -4.57 -8.29 3.68
C TYR A 103 -6.07 -8.08 3.94
N GLU A 104 -6.72 -7.12 3.27
CA GLU A 104 -8.16 -6.87 3.41
C GLU A 104 -9.02 -8.08 2.98
N ILE A 105 -8.65 -8.74 1.89
CA ILE A 105 -9.33 -9.96 1.41
C ILE A 105 -9.25 -11.06 2.47
N ILE A 106 -8.03 -11.32 2.96
CA ILE A 106 -7.78 -12.34 3.98
C ILE A 106 -8.52 -11.99 5.27
N LEU A 107 -8.52 -10.72 5.68
CA LEU A 107 -9.21 -10.23 6.86
C LEU A 107 -10.71 -10.59 6.84
N CYS A 108 -11.35 -10.39 5.70
CA CYS A 108 -12.76 -10.71 5.48
C CYS A 108 -13.02 -12.22 5.40
N GLY A 109 -11.99 -13.06 5.41
CA GLY A 109 -12.08 -14.51 5.28
C GLY A 109 -12.40 -14.97 3.85
N ALA A 110 -12.02 -14.19 2.85
CA ALA A 110 -12.03 -14.63 1.45
C ALA A 110 -10.60 -15.04 1.04
N VAL A 111 -10.50 -15.93 0.07
CA VAL A 111 -9.21 -16.38 -0.49
C VAL A 111 -8.86 -15.50 -1.69
N PRO A 112 -7.68 -14.87 -1.74
CA PRO A 112 -7.26 -14.11 -2.91
C PRO A 112 -7.07 -15.05 -4.10
N PHE A 113 -7.72 -14.72 -5.22
CA PHE A 113 -7.62 -15.43 -6.48
C PHE A 113 -6.82 -14.58 -7.46
N PHE A 114 -5.60 -15.02 -7.78
CA PHE A 114 -4.63 -14.25 -8.56
C PHE A 114 -4.81 -14.50 -10.06
N LEU A 115 -5.16 -13.46 -10.81
CA LEU A 115 -5.24 -13.52 -12.27
C LEU A 115 -3.84 -13.36 -12.89
N GLY A 116 -3.43 -14.32 -13.73
CA GLY A 116 -2.19 -14.23 -14.50
C GLY A 116 -0.91 -14.39 -13.67
N ILE A 117 -0.99 -15.09 -12.53
CA ILE A 117 0.18 -15.37 -11.67
C ILE A 117 1.22 -16.27 -12.36
N ASP A 118 0.79 -17.06 -13.35
CA ASP A 118 1.60 -17.93 -14.19
C ASP A 118 2.49 -17.17 -15.18
N ARG A 119 2.23 -15.89 -15.44
CA ARG A 119 2.94 -15.05 -16.43
C ARG A 119 3.97 -14.13 -15.79
N LEU A 120 4.51 -14.54 -14.65
CA LEU A 120 5.38 -13.77 -13.77
C LEU A 120 6.81 -13.62 -14.32
#